data_AF-A0AAG5D0F8-F1
#
_entry.id   AF-A0AAG5D0F8-F1
#
_cell.length_a   1.000
_cell.length_b   1.000
_cell.length_c   1.000
_cell.angle_alpha   90.00
_cell.angle_beta   90.00
_cell.angle_gamma   90.00
#
_symmetry.space_group_name_H-M   'P 1'
#
loop_
_entity.id
_entity.type
_entity.pdbx_description
1 polymer ?
#
loop_
_entity_poly.entity_id
_entity_poly.type
_entity_poly.pdbx_seq_one_letter_code
_entity_poly.pdbx_strand_id
1 'polypeptide(L)'
;MINRRKGLSVALVTPVTLLLLLAMVSIKPCSGHGRLIEPPSRASAWRYGFSTPPNYNDHELYCGGFNRQWQKNEGKCGECGDPFDVPLPRPHEFGGKWGQGVIVRRYKPGATITLRVELTASHMGYFEFRICDHVQAKQDCLDKHLMRIVSGTPSIPHANDLNTRFYPRNGSRIYDMKAELPADLNCNNCVVQWKYVAGNNWGICPDGNGAVGCGPQEEFRACADVSIGAKEGQDNRPSLRPGQKPSPTRGPNASTEPSTTDEPVEEPPKGVQYMGPLVAIMSLFLVLCGFAALYIYHYHGGRIKALMRWNREKAQKNGTHADPPSPTTVTVSDVEANAPVPPPRTKRISNQFRDIDAQESSVLSGSNKRQSPLDIGVNRKPSGRD
;
A
#
# COMPACT_ATOMS: atom_id res chain seq x y z
N MET A 1 24.07 -63.29 -17.74
CA MET A 1 23.17 -63.33 -16.57
C MET A 1 22.97 -61.92 -16.02
N ILE A 2 21.70 -61.55 -15.85
CA ILE A 2 21.15 -60.54 -14.93
C ILE A 2 21.47 -59.06 -15.22
N ASN A 3 20.48 -58.48 -15.90
CA ASN A 3 20.08 -57.09 -16.01
C ASN A 3 20.01 -56.36 -14.64
N ARG A 4 20.70 -55.22 -14.47
CA ARG A 4 20.35 -54.22 -13.44
C ARG A 4 20.43 -52.81 -14.00
N ARG A 5 19.35 -52.41 -14.67
CA ARG A 5 19.00 -51.00 -14.93
C ARG A 5 18.90 -50.27 -13.58
N LYS A 6 19.73 -49.24 -13.37
CA LYS A 6 19.39 -48.15 -12.44
C LYS A 6 18.84 -47.02 -13.31
N GLY A 7 17.51 -46.98 -13.45
CA GLY A 7 16.82 -45.84 -14.04
C GLY A 7 17.08 -44.61 -13.18
N LEU A 8 17.76 -43.62 -13.74
CA LEU A 8 17.83 -42.30 -13.14
C LEU A 8 16.67 -41.52 -13.73
N SER A 9 15.65 -41.26 -12.89
CA SER A 9 14.47 -40.48 -13.23
C SER A 9 14.87 -39.21 -13.97
N VAL A 10 14.38 -39.05 -15.20
CA VAL A 10 14.17 -37.73 -15.77
C VAL A 10 13.32 -37.01 -14.75
N ALA A 11 13.91 -36.09 -13.99
CA ALA A 11 13.14 -35.20 -13.15
C ALA A 11 12.28 -34.39 -14.11
N LEU A 12 11.04 -34.84 -14.30
CA LEU A 12 9.94 -34.02 -14.79
C LEU A 12 10.15 -32.65 -14.15
N VAL A 13 10.18 -31.59 -14.96
CA VAL A 13 10.00 -30.23 -14.47
C VAL A 13 8.84 -30.30 -13.51
N THR A 14 9.14 -30.23 -12.22
CA THR A 14 8.17 -30.66 -11.21
C THR A 14 6.97 -29.73 -11.33
N PRO A 15 5.74 -30.22 -11.09
CA PRO A 15 4.56 -29.34 -11.07
C PRO A 15 4.79 -28.13 -10.15
N VAL A 16 5.67 -28.26 -9.15
CA VAL A 16 6.20 -27.21 -8.28
C VAL A 16 6.92 -26.08 -9.03
N THR A 17 7.82 -26.39 -9.97
CA THR A 17 8.53 -25.37 -10.77
C THR A 17 7.61 -24.61 -11.74
N LEU A 18 6.62 -25.29 -12.32
CA LEU A 18 5.58 -24.64 -13.14
C LEU A 18 4.64 -23.79 -12.28
N LEU A 19 4.26 -24.27 -11.08
CA LEU A 19 3.50 -23.49 -10.10
C LEU A 19 4.25 -22.23 -9.65
N LEU A 20 5.56 -22.33 -9.41
CA LEU A 20 6.41 -21.19 -9.02
C LEU A 20 6.48 -20.14 -10.13
N LEU A 21 6.60 -20.55 -11.40
CA LEU A 21 6.58 -19.64 -12.54
C LEU A 21 5.19 -18.98 -12.73
N LEU A 22 4.10 -19.74 -12.60
CA LEU A 22 2.73 -19.18 -12.62
C LEU A 22 2.45 -18.26 -11.43
N ALA A 23 3.03 -18.53 -10.26
CA ALA A 23 2.94 -17.67 -9.09
C ALA A 23 3.68 -16.34 -9.31
N MET A 24 4.84 -16.36 -9.99
CA MET A 24 5.59 -15.15 -10.35
C MET A 24 4.87 -14.29 -11.40
N VAL A 25 4.13 -14.90 -12.35
CA VAL A 25 3.29 -14.18 -13.34
C VAL A 25 2.02 -13.60 -12.71
N SER A 26 1.60 -14.12 -11.55
CA SER A 26 0.41 -13.66 -10.82
C SER A 26 0.67 -12.51 -9.85
N ILE A 27 1.93 -12.05 -9.71
CA ILE A 27 2.25 -10.84 -8.95
C ILE A 27 1.85 -9.65 -9.81
N LYS A 28 0.56 -9.29 -9.79
CA LYS A 28 0.17 -7.94 -10.20
C LYS A 28 0.97 -6.97 -9.31
N PRO A 29 1.70 -6.00 -9.88
CA PRO A 29 2.24 -4.93 -9.05
C PRO A 29 1.06 -4.22 -8.42
N CYS A 30 0.79 -4.52 -7.15
CA CYS A 30 -0.17 -3.78 -6.35
C CYS A 30 0.49 -2.44 -6.04
N SER A 31 0.48 -1.51 -7.00
CA SER A 31 0.81 -0.10 -6.73
C SER A 31 -0.35 0.50 -5.96
N GLY A 32 -0.42 0.21 -4.66
CA GLY A 32 -1.38 0.81 -3.76
C GLY A 32 -0.80 2.07 -3.13
N HIS A 33 -1.57 3.15 -3.18
CA HIS A 33 -1.29 4.49 -2.63
C HIS A 33 -2.59 5.07 -2.02
N GLY A 34 -2.64 6.35 -1.62
CA GLY A 34 -3.83 6.95 -1.00
C GLY A 34 -4.43 8.09 -1.82
N ARG A 35 -5.75 8.30 -1.73
CA ARG A 35 -6.45 9.40 -2.42
C ARG A 35 -7.47 10.09 -1.50
N LEU A 36 -7.60 11.40 -1.66
CA LEU A 36 -8.67 12.19 -1.04
C LEU A 36 -9.94 12.08 -1.86
N ILE A 37 -10.98 11.46 -1.29
CA ILE A 37 -12.25 11.16 -1.97
C ILE A 37 -13.43 12.00 -1.49
N GLU A 38 -13.31 12.68 -0.34
CA GLU A 38 -14.32 13.61 0.16
C GLU A 38 -13.64 14.75 0.91
N PRO A 39 -13.82 16.02 0.50
CA PRO A 39 -14.26 16.40 -0.85
C PRO A 39 -13.37 15.73 -1.93
N PRO A 40 -13.91 15.24 -3.07
CA PRO A 40 -13.10 14.62 -4.09
C PRO A 40 -11.97 15.54 -4.58
N SER A 41 -10.72 15.07 -4.52
CA SER A 41 -9.59 15.85 -5.03
C SER A 41 -9.66 16.10 -6.53
N ARG A 42 -8.87 17.06 -7.04
CA ARG A 42 -8.66 17.33 -8.47
C ARG A 42 -8.36 16.06 -9.28
N ALA A 43 -7.58 15.13 -8.71
CA ALA A 43 -7.26 13.86 -9.35
C ALA A 43 -8.40 12.84 -9.31
N SER A 44 -9.25 12.88 -8.28
CA SER A 44 -10.32 11.89 -8.06
C SER A 44 -11.71 12.34 -8.49
N ALA A 45 -11.92 13.64 -8.77
CA ALA A 45 -13.23 14.22 -9.03
C ALA A 45 -14.00 13.50 -10.16
N TRP A 46 -13.31 13.09 -11.23
CA TRP A 46 -13.90 12.35 -12.34
C TRP A 46 -14.59 11.03 -11.91
N ARG A 47 -14.08 10.35 -10.87
CA ARG A 47 -14.68 9.11 -10.33
C ARG A 47 -16.05 9.35 -9.71
N TYR A 48 -16.28 10.58 -9.28
CA TYR A 48 -17.51 11.05 -8.66
C TYR A 48 -18.34 11.90 -9.62
N GLY A 49 -18.19 11.67 -10.93
CA GLY A 49 -19.06 12.21 -11.98
C GLY A 49 -18.88 13.69 -12.31
N PHE A 50 -17.84 14.34 -11.79
CA PHE A 50 -17.45 15.68 -12.23
C PHE A 50 -16.84 15.61 -13.63
N SER A 51 -17.13 16.60 -14.48
CA SER A 51 -16.58 16.72 -15.83
C SER A 51 -15.13 17.21 -15.81
N THR A 52 -14.25 16.41 -15.22
CA THR A 52 -12.81 16.65 -15.09
C THR A 52 -12.03 15.55 -15.81
N PRO A 53 -10.83 15.82 -16.37
CA PRO A 53 -10.02 14.80 -17.02
C PRO A 53 -9.72 13.63 -16.08
N PRO A 54 -9.85 12.37 -16.52
CA PRO A 54 -9.54 11.24 -15.67
C PRO A 54 -8.05 11.18 -15.32
N ASN A 55 -7.74 10.98 -14.04
CA ASN A 55 -6.45 10.47 -13.57
C ASN A 55 -6.69 9.07 -12.98
N TYR A 56 -6.24 8.02 -13.67
CA TYR A 56 -6.40 6.64 -13.21
C TYR A 56 -5.44 6.28 -12.07
N ASN A 57 -4.37 7.07 -11.91
CA ASN A 57 -3.36 7.00 -10.86
C ASN A 57 -3.59 8.12 -9.84
N ASP A 58 -4.86 8.43 -9.53
CA ASP A 58 -5.24 9.48 -8.58
C ASP A 58 -4.95 9.15 -7.11
N HIS A 59 -4.57 7.91 -6.83
CA HIS A 59 -3.95 7.52 -5.56
C HIS A 59 -2.47 7.83 -5.51
N GLU A 60 -1.82 8.12 -6.63
CA GLU A 60 -0.37 8.17 -6.79
C GLU A 60 0.17 9.62 -6.78
N LEU A 61 -0.32 10.46 -5.85
CA LEU A 61 0.18 11.82 -5.63
C LEU A 61 1.18 11.91 -4.47
N TYR A 62 2.27 11.15 -4.60
CA TYR A 62 3.31 10.90 -3.59
C TYR A 62 4.59 11.70 -3.85
N CYS A 63 4.44 12.96 -4.27
CA CYS A 63 5.55 13.88 -4.52
C CYS A 63 6.57 13.39 -5.57
N GLY A 64 6.16 12.45 -6.42
CA GLY A 64 7.00 11.80 -7.42
C GLY A 64 7.87 10.65 -6.93
N GLY A 65 7.64 10.14 -5.71
CA GLY A 65 8.41 9.07 -5.11
C GLY A 65 9.37 9.54 -4.03
N PHE A 66 9.56 8.72 -2.99
CA PHE A 66 10.47 9.00 -1.87
C PHE A 66 11.86 9.50 -2.32
N ASN A 67 12.53 8.79 -3.24
CA ASN A 67 13.86 9.18 -3.69
C ASN A 67 13.86 10.51 -4.44
N ARG A 68 12.86 10.75 -5.31
CA ARG A 68 12.75 12.01 -6.04
C ARG A 68 12.50 13.17 -5.08
N GLN A 69 11.61 12.99 -4.11
CA GLN A 69 11.34 13.99 -3.08
C GLN A 69 12.59 14.30 -2.26
N TRP A 70 13.23 13.31 -1.65
CA TRP A 70 14.26 13.55 -0.63
C TRP A 70 15.68 13.68 -1.18
N GLN A 71 16.04 12.94 -2.24
CA GLN A 71 17.40 12.97 -2.78
C GLN A 71 17.57 14.06 -3.86
N LYS A 72 16.54 14.29 -4.69
CA LYS A 72 16.61 15.29 -5.77
C LYS A 72 15.99 16.63 -5.36
N ASN A 73 14.82 16.60 -4.72
CA ASN A 73 14.04 17.79 -4.42
C ASN A 73 14.21 18.29 -2.99
N GLU A 74 15.20 17.79 -2.23
CA GLU A 74 15.52 18.25 -0.87
C GLU A 74 14.33 18.20 0.09
N GLY A 75 13.48 17.17 -0.03
CA GLY A 75 12.26 17.00 0.76
C GLY A 75 11.05 17.78 0.22
N LYS A 76 11.23 18.65 -0.78
CA LYS A 76 10.16 19.49 -1.33
C LYS A 76 9.19 18.67 -2.16
N CYS A 77 7.93 19.08 -2.10
CA CYS A 77 6.81 18.47 -2.80
C CYS A 77 5.88 19.57 -3.32
N GLY A 78 5.27 19.35 -4.49
CA GLY A 78 4.24 20.25 -5.02
C GLY A 78 3.03 20.32 -4.08
N GLU A 79 2.36 21.45 -4.09
CA GLU A 79 1.27 21.78 -3.19
C GLU A 79 0.12 20.75 -3.28
N CYS A 80 -0.09 20.19 -4.47
CA CYS A 80 -1.12 19.18 -4.72
C CYS A 80 -0.56 17.79 -5.02
N GLY A 81 0.67 17.49 -4.58
CA GLY A 81 1.25 16.13 -4.58
C GLY A 81 2.06 15.76 -5.82
N ASP A 82 2.15 16.69 -6.77
CA ASP A 82 3.07 16.59 -7.91
C ASP A 82 4.54 16.62 -7.45
N PRO A 83 5.47 16.04 -8.24
CA PRO A 83 6.89 16.22 -7.98
C PRO A 83 7.31 17.69 -8.08
N PHE A 84 8.10 18.16 -7.11
CA PHE A 84 8.44 19.57 -6.97
C PHE A 84 9.17 20.16 -8.20
N ASP A 85 9.99 19.37 -8.88
CA ASP A 85 10.79 19.74 -10.04
C ASP A 85 10.01 19.74 -11.38
N VAL A 86 8.70 19.47 -11.36
CA VAL A 86 7.83 19.67 -12.52
C VAL A 86 7.54 21.17 -12.69
N PRO A 87 7.54 21.71 -13.93
CA PRO A 87 7.23 23.11 -14.18
C PRO A 87 5.86 23.56 -13.64
N LEU A 88 5.77 24.83 -13.27
CA LEU A 88 4.52 25.47 -12.86
C LEU A 88 3.69 25.90 -14.09
N PRO A 89 2.34 25.86 -14.01
CA PRO A 89 1.57 25.20 -12.97
C PRO A 89 1.73 23.68 -13.06
N ARG A 90 1.97 23.02 -11.93
CA ARG A 90 2.06 21.56 -11.91
C ARG A 90 0.70 20.94 -12.26
N PRO A 91 0.65 19.69 -12.75
CA PRO A 91 -0.58 19.13 -13.29
C PRO A 91 -1.81 19.18 -12.37
N HIS A 92 -1.63 19.05 -11.05
CA HIS A 92 -2.71 19.12 -10.06
C HIS A 92 -2.83 20.48 -9.36
N GLU A 93 -1.98 21.45 -9.68
CA GLU A 93 -2.12 22.85 -9.26
C GLU A 93 -3.10 23.61 -10.15
N PHE A 94 -3.57 24.78 -9.70
CA PHE A 94 -4.53 25.56 -10.45
C PHE A 94 -3.95 26.02 -11.79
N GLY A 95 -4.71 25.84 -12.87
CA GLY A 95 -4.25 26.04 -14.25
C GLY A 95 -3.52 24.83 -14.85
N GLY A 96 -3.23 23.79 -14.06
CA GLY A 96 -2.74 22.51 -14.54
C GLY A 96 -3.85 21.64 -15.14
N LYS A 97 -3.46 20.51 -15.74
CA LYS A 97 -4.35 19.54 -16.42
C LYS A 97 -5.57 19.14 -15.57
N TRP A 98 -5.38 18.90 -14.27
CA TRP A 98 -6.43 18.49 -13.34
C TRP A 98 -6.89 19.64 -12.42
N GLY A 99 -6.16 20.75 -12.34
CA GLY A 99 -6.52 21.94 -11.56
C GLY A 99 -7.41 22.92 -12.30
N GLN A 100 -8.58 22.45 -12.74
CA GLN A 100 -9.56 23.24 -13.50
C GLN A 100 -10.43 24.18 -12.62
N GLY A 101 -10.28 24.15 -11.30
CA GLY A 101 -11.04 24.99 -10.36
C GLY A 101 -12.50 24.56 -10.16
N VAL A 102 -12.83 23.30 -10.43
CA VAL A 102 -14.19 22.76 -10.30
C VAL A 102 -14.58 22.63 -8.85
N ILE A 103 -15.55 23.45 -8.40
CA ILE A 103 -16.07 23.39 -7.03
C ILE A 103 -16.78 22.04 -6.79
N VAL A 104 -16.16 21.18 -5.99
CA VAL A 104 -16.70 19.85 -5.66
C VAL A 104 -17.62 19.87 -4.44
N ARG A 105 -17.46 20.86 -3.55
CA ARG A 105 -18.28 21.03 -2.34
C ARG A 105 -18.48 22.49 -1.96
N ARG A 106 -19.55 22.70 -1.20
CA ARG A 106 -20.05 23.98 -0.72
C ARG A 106 -20.30 23.87 0.77
N TYR A 107 -19.67 24.72 1.58
CA TYR A 107 -19.74 24.67 3.04
C TYR A 107 -20.13 26.01 3.65
N LYS A 108 -20.54 25.98 4.92
CA LYS A 108 -20.73 27.18 5.72
C LYS A 108 -19.45 27.52 6.49
N PRO A 109 -19.15 28.80 6.73
CA PRO A 109 -18.08 29.20 7.64
C PRO A 109 -18.23 28.52 9.00
N GLY A 110 -17.13 28.05 9.60
CA GLY A 110 -17.13 27.39 10.91
C GLY A 110 -17.75 26.00 10.96
N ALA A 111 -18.18 25.43 9.82
CA ALA A 111 -18.85 24.13 9.81
C ALA A 111 -17.86 22.98 10.10
N THR A 112 -18.37 21.95 10.78
CA THR A 112 -17.71 20.64 10.83
C THR A 112 -18.00 19.87 9.54
N ILE A 113 -16.99 19.66 8.71
CA ILE A 113 -17.09 18.97 7.43
C ILE A 113 -16.68 17.51 7.53
N THR A 114 -17.16 16.70 6.59
CA THR A 114 -16.70 15.31 6.42
C THR A 114 -15.51 15.29 5.48
N LEU A 115 -14.46 14.60 5.89
CA LEU A 115 -13.29 14.31 5.08
C LEU A 115 -13.17 12.80 4.93
N ARG A 116 -12.93 12.29 3.72
CA ARG A 116 -12.71 10.86 3.50
C ARG A 116 -11.50 10.61 2.66
N VAL A 117 -10.66 9.70 3.12
CA VAL A 117 -9.42 9.29 2.46
C VAL A 117 -9.49 7.79 2.24
N GLU A 118 -9.26 7.36 1.01
CA GLU A 118 -9.09 5.94 0.70
C GLU A 118 -7.60 5.61 0.62
N LEU A 119 -7.13 4.72 1.48
CA LEU A 119 -5.82 4.09 1.37
C LEU A 119 -5.95 2.75 0.66
N THR A 120 -5.34 2.61 -0.51
CA THR A 120 -5.22 1.31 -1.20
C THR A 120 -3.99 0.53 -0.70
N ALA A 121 -2.92 1.22 -0.28
CA ALA A 121 -1.89 0.71 0.62
C ALA A 121 -1.70 1.69 1.79
N SER A 122 -1.64 1.18 3.02
CA SER A 122 -1.34 2.00 4.20
C SER A 122 0.13 1.92 4.55
N HIS A 123 0.76 3.09 4.64
CA HIS A 123 2.16 3.28 5.07
C HIS A 123 2.22 3.81 6.51
N MET A 124 1.18 3.57 7.33
CA MET A 124 1.07 4.06 8.72
C MET A 124 1.12 5.59 8.81
N GLY A 125 1.81 6.22 9.75
CA GLY A 125 1.96 7.68 9.80
C GLY A 125 0.67 8.44 10.17
N TYR A 126 0.42 9.59 9.53
CA TYR A 126 -0.72 10.45 9.85
C TYR A 126 -1.18 11.36 8.70
N PHE A 127 -2.45 11.73 8.72
CA PHE A 127 -3.05 12.74 7.85
C PHE A 127 -3.13 14.09 8.55
N GLU A 128 -2.89 15.15 7.80
CA GLU A 128 -3.21 16.53 8.14
C GLU A 128 -4.09 17.11 7.04
N PHE A 129 -4.94 18.07 7.42
CA PHE A 129 -5.77 18.77 6.46
C PHE A 129 -5.64 20.27 6.65
N ARG A 130 -5.47 20.97 5.54
CA ARG A 130 -5.30 22.43 5.49
C ARG A 130 -6.33 23.03 4.56
N ILE A 131 -6.61 24.31 4.72
CA ILE A 131 -7.44 25.06 3.78
C ILE A 131 -6.84 26.42 3.44
N CYS A 132 -6.88 26.79 2.17
CA CYS A 132 -6.49 28.11 1.69
C CYS A 132 -7.72 28.79 1.07
N ASP A 133 -7.90 30.08 1.35
CA ASP A 133 -8.95 30.92 0.78
C ASP A 133 -8.68 31.39 -0.66
N HIS A 134 -7.49 31.06 -1.19
CA HIS A 134 -7.05 31.41 -2.52
C HIS A 134 -6.85 30.18 -3.40
N VAL A 135 -7.34 30.23 -4.64
CA VAL A 135 -7.32 29.10 -5.60
C VAL A 135 -5.91 28.56 -5.92
N GLN A 136 -4.91 29.45 -5.89
CA GLN A 136 -3.50 29.08 -6.11
C GLN A 136 -2.93 28.18 -5.01
N ALA A 137 -3.53 28.18 -3.81
CA ALA A 137 -3.23 27.25 -2.72
C ALA A 137 -1.73 27.07 -2.42
N LYS A 138 -0.99 28.19 -2.39
CA LYS A 138 0.42 28.16 -2.01
C LYS A 138 0.57 27.69 -0.56
N GLN A 139 1.68 27.00 -0.27
CA GLN A 139 1.85 26.29 0.99
C GLN A 139 1.77 27.23 2.21
N ASP A 140 2.28 28.45 2.07
CA ASP A 140 2.18 29.53 3.06
C ASP A 140 0.73 29.93 3.36
N CYS A 141 -0.17 29.91 2.36
CA CYS A 141 -1.60 30.12 2.57
C CYS A 141 -2.25 28.93 3.27
N LEU A 142 -1.94 27.70 2.84
CA LEU A 142 -2.47 26.47 3.44
C LEU A 142 -2.06 26.33 4.90
N ASP A 143 -0.82 26.68 5.23
CA ASP A 143 -0.27 26.56 6.58
C ASP A 143 -0.92 27.54 7.57
N LYS A 144 -1.61 28.59 7.11
CA LYS A 144 -2.41 29.48 7.98
C LYS A 144 -3.60 28.78 8.62
N HIS A 145 -4.18 27.78 7.95
CA HIS A 145 -5.40 27.11 8.42
C HIS A 145 -5.24 25.60 8.44
N LEU A 146 -4.42 25.10 9.38
CA LEU A 146 -4.40 23.69 9.76
C LEU A 146 -5.71 23.34 10.50
N MET A 147 -6.51 22.45 9.92
CA MET A 147 -7.83 22.10 10.43
C MET A 147 -7.75 21.17 11.64
N ARG A 148 -8.63 21.40 12.61
CA ARG A 148 -8.79 20.53 13.78
C ARG A 148 -9.71 19.37 13.44
N ILE A 149 -9.24 18.16 13.68
CA ILE A 149 -9.98 16.90 13.52
C ILE A 149 -10.75 16.65 14.82
N VAL A 150 -12.07 16.55 14.71
CA VAL A 150 -12.97 16.37 15.86
C VAL A 150 -13.25 14.90 16.14
N SER A 151 -13.27 14.08 15.10
CA SER A 151 -13.46 12.64 15.20
C SER A 151 -13.04 11.96 13.90
N GLY A 152 -12.83 10.65 13.95
CA GLY A 152 -12.71 9.84 12.76
C GLY A 152 -12.81 8.35 13.05
N THR A 153 -13.12 7.57 12.04
CA THR A 153 -13.27 6.12 12.07
C THR A 153 -12.51 5.50 10.89
N PRO A 154 -12.10 4.23 10.99
CA PRO A 154 -12.24 3.32 12.13
C PRO A 154 -11.09 3.40 13.15
N SER A 155 -10.20 4.38 13.03
CA SER A 155 -9.08 4.54 13.96
C SER A 155 -9.55 5.05 15.32
N ILE A 156 -9.04 4.44 16.38
CA ILE A 156 -9.29 4.85 17.76
C ILE A 156 -8.19 5.85 18.15
N PRO A 157 -8.54 7.08 18.56
CA PRO A 157 -7.56 8.06 19.03
C PRO A 157 -6.84 7.57 20.30
N HIS A 158 -5.54 7.82 20.40
CA HIS A 158 -4.76 7.64 21.62
C HIS A 158 -4.60 8.96 22.37
N ALA A 159 -4.30 8.91 23.67
CA ALA A 159 -4.19 10.10 24.53
C ALA A 159 -3.12 11.12 24.05
N ASN A 160 -2.08 10.64 23.35
CA ASN A 160 -0.99 11.46 22.84
C ASN A 160 -1.19 11.89 21.38
N ASP A 161 -2.31 11.55 20.75
CA ASP A 161 -2.59 11.94 19.38
C ASP A 161 -2.91 13.44 19.31
N LEU A 162 -2.30 14.14 18.34
CA LEU A 162 -2.60 15.54 18.10
C LEU A 162 -3.98 15.68 17.46
N ASN A 163 -4.78 16.64 17.93
CA ASN A 163 -6.11 16.93 17.36
C ASN A 163 -6.05 17.52 15.93
N THR A 164 -4.87 17.83 15.40
CA THR A 164 -4.64 18.25 14.01
C THR A 164 -4.22 17.09 13.10
N ARG A 165 -4.08 15.88 13.67
CA ARG A 165 -3.59 14.69 12.97
C ARG A 165 -4.56 13.52 13.12
N PHE A 166 -4.75 12.79 12.03
CA PHE A 166 -5.47 11.51 12.06
C PHE A 166 -4.51 10.38 11.74
N TYR A 167 -4.49 9.33 12.56
CA TYR A 167 -3.53 8.22 12.43
C TYR A 167 -4.23 6.98 11.85
N PRO A 168 -3.97 6.58 10.59
CA PRO A 168 -4.66 5.47 9.92
C PRO A 168 -4.12 4.09 10.34
N ARG A 169 -4.39 3.68 11.60
CA ARG A 169 -3.86 2.45 12.21
C ARG A 169 -4.52 1.15 11.72
N ASN A 170 -5.63 1.23 11.00
CA ASN A 170 -6.41 0.06 10.57
C ASN A 170 -6.06 -0.42 9.15
N GLY A 171 -4.86 -0.09 8.66
CA GLY A 171 -4.36 -0.54 7.36
C GLY A 171 -5.07 0.11 6.16
N SER A 172 -5.09 -0.58 5.02
CA SER A 172 -5.70 -0.10 3.78
C SER A 172 -7.23 -0.15 3.86
N ARG A 173 -7.88 1.01 3.73
CA ARG A 173 -9.34 1.19 3.71
C ARG A 173 -9.70 2.65 3.50
N ILE A 174 -11.01 2.90 3.50
CA ILE A 174 -11.58 4.23 3.62
C ILE A 174 -11.58 4.63 5.10
N TYR A 175 -11.09 5.85 5.35
CA TYR A 175 -11.13 6.53 6.63
C TYR A 175 -12.10 7.70 6.53
N ASP A 176 -13.03 7.79 7.47
CA ASP A 176 -14.00 8.87 7.58
C ASP A 176 -13.60 9.77 8.74
N MET A 177 -13.41 11.05 8.49
CA MET A 177 -13.01 12.04 9.49
C MET A 177 -13.98 13.21 9.49
N LYS A 178 -14.05 13.89 10.63
CA LYS A 178 -14.75 15.15 10.79
C LYS A 178 -13.73 16.21 11.17
N ALA A 179 -13.72 17.34 10.48
CA ALA A 179 -12.81 18.44 10.77
C ALA A 179 -13.54 19.79 10.75
N GLU A 180 -13.06 20.74 11.53
CA GLU A 180 -13.62 22.09 11.63
C GLU A 180 -12.98 23.04 10.63
N LEU A 181 -13.83 23.75 9.88
CA LEU A 181 -13.43 24.90 9.10
C LEU A 181 -13.25 26.13 10.01
N PRO A 182 -12.36 27.08 9.66
CA PRO A 182 -12.29 28.35 10.38
C PRO A 182 -13.61 29.14 10.26
N ALA A 183 -14.01 29.80 11.35
CA ALA A 183 -15.30 30.48 11.46
C ALA A 183 -15.40 31.76 10.62
N ASP A 184 -14.27 32.40 10.39
CA ASP A 184 -14.08 33.64 9.64
C ASP A 184 -13.76 33.42 8.15
N LEU A 185 -13.59 32.16 7.73
CA LEU A 185 -13.25 31.82 6.35
C LEU A 185 -14.46 31.96 5.42
N ASN A 186 -14.32 32.74 4.36
CA ASN A 186 -15.34 32.94 3.32
C ASN A 186 -14.65 33.08 1.96
N CYS A 187 -14.93 32.18 1.03
CA CYS A 187 -14.23 32.12 -0.25
C CYS A 187 -15.07 31.41 -1.32
N ASN A 188 -15.05 31.95 -2.54
CA ASN A 188 -15.75 31.35 -3.68
C ASN A 188 -14.99 30.15 -4.28
N ASN A 189 -13.66 30.13 -4.13
CA ASN A 189 -12.79 29.07 -4.63
C ASN A 189 -11.63 28.90 -3.64
N CYS A 190 -11.88 28.09 -2.62
CA CYS A 190 -10.93 27.69 -1.59
C CYS A 190 -10.36 26.32 -1.96
N VAL A 191 -9.21 25.98 -1.40
CA VAL A 191 -8.56 24.68 -1.64
C VAL A 191 -8.32 23.97 -0.34
N VAL A 192 -8.92 22.79 -0.19
CA VAL A 192 -8.61 21.84 0.89
C VAL A 192 -7.42 20.99 0.44
N GLN A 193 -6.33 21.00 1.20
CA GLN A 193 -5.20 20.10 1.01
C GLN A 193 -5.30 18.96 2.03
N TRP A 194 -5.31 17.73 1.53
CA TRP A 194 -4.93 16.56 2.32
C TRP A 194 -3.42 16.36 2.20
N LYS A 195 -2.74 16.21 3.34
CA LYS A 195 -1.34 15.82 3.41
C LYS A 195 -1.25 14.53 4.21
N TYR A 196 -0.64 13.50 3.63
CA TYR A 196 -0.33 12.25 4.30
C TYR A 196 1.17 12.12 4.44
N VAL A 197 1.66 12.06 5.68
CA VAL A 197 3.05 11.71 5.97
C VAL A 197 3.06 10.25 6.37
N ALA A 198 3.72 9.41 5.56
CA ALA A 198 3.92 8.00 5.89
C ALA A 198 4.75 7.85 7.17
N GLY A 199 4.78 6.64 7.73
CA GLY A 199 5.47 6.36 8.98
C GLY A 199 6.10 4.98 9.03
N ASN A 200 6.47 4.43 7.89
CA ASN A 200 7.02 3.08 7.74
C ASN A 200 8.54 3.06 7.50
N ASN A 201 9.16 4.20 7.20
CA ASN A 201 10.62 4.28 7.05
C ASN A 201 11.29 4.46 8.41
N TRP A 202 12.46 3.84 8.59
CA TRP A 202 13.32 4.09 9.75
C TRP A 202 14.17 5.34 9.53
N GLY A 203 14.32 6.16 10.56
CA GLY A 203 15.18 7.33 10.54
C GLY A 203 15.48 7.88 11.93
N ILE A 204 16.20 9.00 11.97
CA ILE A 204 16.59 9.66 13.23
C ILE A 204 15.49 10.62 13.66
N CYS A 205 15.02 10.45 14.90
CA CYS A 205 14.04 11.30 15.55
C CYS A 205 14.70 12.59 16.08
N PRO A 206 13.91 13.62 16.45
CA PRO A 206 14.46 14.89 16.96
C PRO A 206 15.29 14.76 18.25
N ASP A 207 15.09 13.69 19.03
CA ASP A 207 15.86 13.37 20.23
C ASP A 207 17.20 12.66 19.92
N GLY A 208 17.51 12.43 18.64
CA GLY A 208 18.71 11.74 18.18
C GLY A 208 18.59 10.21 18.15
N ASN A 209 17.50 9.63 18.67
CA ASN A 209 17.28 8.19 18.64
C ASN A 209 16.75 7.75 17.27
N GLY A 210 17.06 6.51 16.89
CA GLY A 210 16.59 5.93 15.65
C GLY A 210 15.31 5.11 15.82
N ALA A 211 14.26 5.43 15.05
CA ALA A 211 12.99 4.71 15.10
C ALA A 211 12.26 4.70 13.75
N VAL A 212 11.30 3.78 13.62
CA VAL A 212 10.35 3.74 12.50
C VAL A 212 9.40 4.93 12.60
N GLY A 213 9.16 5.61 11.48
CA GLY A 213 8.36 6.83 11.38
C GLY A 213 9.12 8.12 11.64
N CYS A 214 10.43 8.05 11.94
CA CYS A 214 11.29 9.20 12.11
C CYS A 214 12.12 9.52 10.86
N GLY A 215 12.66 10.74 10.80
CA GLY A 215 13.40 11.23 9.65
C GLY A 215 12.54 11.38 8.38
N PRO A 216 13.17 11.40 7.20
CA PRO A 216 12.48 11.47 5.92
C PRO A 216 11.43 10.36 5.73
N GLN A 217 10.19 10.74 5.43
CA GLN A 217 9.09 9.83 5.12
C GLN A 217 8.51 10.16 3.75
N GLU A 218 7.89 9.17 3.09
CA GLU A 218 7.13 9.45 1.88
C GLU A 218 5.94 10.36 2.21
N GLU A 219 5.71 11.38 1.39
CA GLU A 219 4.56 12.27 1.53
C GLU A 219 3.60 12.11 0.36
N PHE A 220 2.31 12.20 0.64
CA PHE A 220 1.25 12.29 -0.36
C PHE A 220 0.48 13.58 -0.13
N ARG A 221 0.06 14.24 -1.21
CA ARG A 221 -0.80 15.41 -1.11
C ARG A 221 -1.89 15.37 -2.16
N ALA A 222 -3.04 15.93 -1.85
CA ALA A 222 -4.10 16.13 -2.82
C ALA A 222 -4.87 17.42 -2.49
N CYS A 223 -5.31 18.12 -3.53
CA CYS A 223 -6.08 19.36 -3.42
C CYS A 223 -7.52 19.15 -3.90
N ALA A 224 -8.50 19.72 -3.20
CA ALA A 224 -9.90 19.75 -3.62
C ALA A 224 -10.42 21.19 -3.60
N ASP A 225 -11.06 21.61 -4.70
CA ASP A 225 -11.62 22.96 -4.85
C ASP A 225 -13.03 23.03 -4.24
N VAL A 226 -13.25 23.93 -3.28
CA VAL A 226 -14.51 24.06 -2.52
C VAL A 226 -14.92 25.53 -2.42
N SER A 227 -16.16 25.80 -2.04
CA SER A 227 -16.59 27.15 -1.64
C SER A 227 -17.09 27.16 -0.20
N ILE A 228 -16.91 28.31 0.45
CA ILE A 228 -17.37 28.55 1.81
C ILE A 228 -18.11 29.87 1.81
N GLY A 229 -19.38 29.89 2.22
CA GLY A 229 -20.17 31.12 2.28
C GLY A 229 -21.52 30.99 2.98
N ALA A 230 -21.99 32.08 3.59
CA ALA A 230 -23.21 32.11 4.41
C ALA A 230 -24.51 31.85 3.62
N LYS A 231 -24.51 32.12 2.31
CA LYS A 231 -25.66 31.87 1.41
C LYS A 231 -25.76 30.42 0.96
N GLU A 232 -24.76 29.60 1.23
CA GLU A 232 -24.75 28.19 0.86
C GLU A 232 -25.39 27.41 2.01
N GLY A 233 -26.69 27.09 1.85
CA GLY A 233 -27.33 26.06 2.67
C GLY A 233 -26.46 24.82 2.63
N GLN A 234 -26.35 24.09 3.75
CA GLN A 234 -25.65 22.80 3.79
C GLN A 234 -26.00 22.06 2.50
N ASP A 235 -25.04 21.83 1.61
CA ASP A 235 -25.25 20.84 0.56
C ASP A 235 -25.26 19.53 1.35
N ASN A 236 -26.44 19.19 1.89
CA ASN A 236 -26.76 17.92 2.54
C ASN A 236 -26.75 16.79 1.50
N ARG A 237 -26.01 16.96 0.39
CA ARG A 237 -25.71 15.91 -0.54
C ARG A 237 -24.98 14.84 0.25
N PRO A 238 -25.53 13.61 0.27
CA PRO A 238 -24.82 12.47 0.82
C PRO A 238 -23.42 12.42 0.21
N SER A 239 -22.44 11.98 1.01
CA SER A 239 -21.06 11.86 0.53
C SER A 239 -21.06 11.08 -0.79
N LEU A 240 -20.42 11.64 -1.83
CA LEU A 240 -20.58 11.09 -3.18
C LEU A 240 -20.11 9.64 -3.20
N ARG A 241 -20.93 8.75 -3.78
CA ARG A 241 -20.51 7.40 -4.13
C ARG A 241 -19.86 7.41 -5.52
N PRO A 242 -18.85 6.58 -5.78
CA PRO A 242 -18.31 6.43 -7.12
C PRO A 242 -19.44 6.15 -8.12
N GLY A 243 -19.52 6.92 -9.20
CA GLY A 243 -20.56 6.78 -10.24
C GLY A 243 -21.84 7.62 -10.09
N GLN A 244 -22.04 8.37 -8.99
CA GLN A 244 -23.09 9.40 -8.98
C GLN A 244 -22.63 10.60 -9.82
N LYS A 245 -23.42 11.06 -10.79
CA LYS A 245 -23.19 12.32 -11.52
C LYS A 245 -23.72 13.50 -10.69
N PRO A 246 -22.87 14.33 -10.06
CA PRO A 246 -23.31 15.59 -9.48
C PRO A 246 -23.74 16.55 -10.61
N SER A 247 -24.89 17.19 -10.43
CA SER A 247 -25.30 18.31 -11.29
C SER A 247 -24.26 19.45 -11.17
N PRO A 248 -23.65 19.91 -12.28
CA PRO A 248 -22.64 20.97 -12.24
C PRO A 248 -23.27 22.27 -11.74
N THR A 249 -22.72 22.85 -10.67
CA THR A 249 -23.10 24.20 -10.26
C THR A 249 -22.22 25.20 -11.00
N ARG A 250 -22.76 25.74 -12.11
CA ARG A 250 -22.37 26.95 -12.84
C ARG A 250 -20.91 27.41 -12.66
N GLY A 251 -20.07 27.08 -13.65
CA GLY A 251 -18.77 27.74 -13.82
C GLY A 251 -18.91 29.23 -14.19
N PRO A 252 -17.82 30.00 -14.17
CA PRO A 252 -17.84 31.38 -14.64
C PRO A 252 -18.25 31.43 -16.12
N ASN A 253 -19.19 32.31 -16.46
CA ASN A 253 -19.64 32.56 -17.82
C ASN A 253 -18.45 32.78 -18.77
N ALA A 254 -18.27 31.90 -19.74
CA ALA A 254 -17.60 32.20 -20.99
C ALA A 254 -18.47 31.62 -22.11
N SER A 255 -19.37 32.46 -22.62
CA SER A 255 -20.07 32.22 -23.88
C SER A 255 -19.04 32.30 -25.00
N THR A 256 -18.91 31.25 -25.81
CA THR A 256 -18.84 31.25 -27.29
C THR A 256 -18.44 29.85 -27.74
N GLU A 257 -19.36 29.21 -28.48
CA GLU A 257 -19.22 27.94 -29.18
C GLU A 257 -18.71 28.20 -30.62
N PRO A 258 -18.44 27.18 -31.47
CA PRO A 258 -17.23 26.38 -31.54
C PRO A 258 -16.42 26.65 -32.83
N SER A 259 -15.14 26.30 -32.84
CA SER A 259 -14.38 26.09 -34.08
C SER A 259 -13.62 24.78 -33.98
N THR A 260 -14.04 23.87 -34.85
CA THR A 260 -13.37 22.62 -35.23
C THR A 260 -11.92 22.87 -35.63
N THR A 261 -11.00 22.13 -35.03
CA THR A 261 -9.71 21.81 -35.65
C THR A 261 -9.28 20.44 -35.12
N ASP A 262 -9.29 19.45 -36.01
CA ASP A 262 -8.71 18.14 -35.80
C ASP A 262 -7.20 18.29 -35.59
N GLU A 263 -6.68 17.82 -34.46
CA GLU A 263 -5.25 17.58 -34.25
C GLU A 263 -5.06 16.31 -33.39
N PRO A 264 -3.94 15.59 -33.57
CA PRO A 264 -3.90 14.15 -33.40
C PRO A 264 -3.76 13.73 -31.94
N VAL A 265 -4.40 12.60 -31.62
CA VAL A 265 -4.24 11.88 -30.35
C VAL A 265 -2.77 11.47 -30.18
N GLU A 266 -2.06 12.14 -29.28
CA GLU A 266 -0.72 11.74 -28.87
C GLU A 266 -0.81 10.48 -27.99
N GLU A 267 -0.25 9.37 -28.49
CA GLU A 267 -0.20 8.09 -27.79
C GLU A 267 0.52 8.19 -26.44
N PRO A 268 0.11 7.42 -25.42
CA PRO A 268 0.80 7.39 -24.14
C PRO A 268 2.27 6.96 -24.33
N PRO A 269 3.20 7.46 -23.49
CA PRO A 269 4.63 7.22 -23.67
C PRO A 269 4.89 5.72 -23.70
N LYS A 270 5.37 5.24 -24.85
CA LYS A 270 5.75 3.85 -25.07
C LYS A 270 6.76 3.48 -24.00
N GLY A 271 6.36 2.57 -23.12
CA GLY A 271 7.25 1.98 -22.13
C GLY A 271 8.54 1.58 -22.82
N VAL A 272 9.64 2.16 -22.33
CA VAL A 272 11.04 1.83 -22.58
C VAL A 272 11.24 0.66 -23.57
N GLN A 273 11.37 0.97 -24.86
CA GLN A 273 11.31 -0.01 -25.97
C GLN A 273 12.36 -1.14 -25.90
N TYR A 274 13.40 -0.96 -25.08
CA TYR A 274 14.46 -1.96 -24.90
C TYR A 274 14.14 -3.03 -23.84
N MET A 275 13.10 -2.87 -23.02
CA MET A 275 12.79 -3.85 -21.96
C MET A 275 12.34 -5.21 -22.53
N GLY A 276 11.55 -5.20 -23.61
CA GLY A 276 11.13 -6.44 -24.30
C GLY A 276 12.33 -7.20 -24.89
N PRO A 277 13.15 -6.57 -25.74
CA PRO A 277 14.37 -7.16 -26.26
C PRO A 277 15.35 -7.61 -25.16
N LEU A 278 15.50 -6.84 -24.08
CA LEU A 278 16.42 -7.17 -22.98
C LEU A 278 15.96 -8.41 -22.20
N VAL A 279 14.66 -8.54 -21.93
CA VAL A 279 14.08 -9.75 -21.33
C VAL A 279 14.22 -10.95 -22.28
N ALA A 280 14.03 -10.77 -23.59
CA ALA A 280 14.21 -11.83 -24.57
C ALA A 280 15.67 -12.30 -24.67
N ILE A 281 16.63 -11.37 -24.67
CA ILE A 281 18.07 -11.67 -24.70
C ILE A 281 18.50 -12.39 -23.42
N MET A 282 18.04 -11.92 -22.24
CA MET A 282 18.34 -12.58 -20.97
C MET A 282 17.72 -13.98 -20.88
N SER A 283 16.49 -14.14 -21.38
CA SER A 283 15.84 -15.45 -21.45
C SER A 283 16.57 -16.40 -22.39
N LEU A 284 16.98 -15.93 -23.57
CA LEU A 284 17.77 -16.71 -24.53
C LEU A 284 19.14 -17.10 -23.94
N PHE A 285 19.80 -16.18 -23.25
CA PHE A 285 21.07 -16.44 -22.58
C PHE A 285 20.94 -17.54 -21.53
N LEU A 286 19.92 -17.49 -20.67
CA LEU A 286 19.68 -18.53 -19.66
C LEU A 286 19.39 -19.89 -20.29
N VAL A 287 18.62 -19.92 -21.39
CA VAL A 287 18.36 -21.14 -22.16
C VAL A 287 19.64 -21.71 -22.76
N LEU A 288 20.48 -20.87 -23.37
CA LEU A 288 21.77 -21.27 -23.93
C LEU A 288 22.75 -21.76 -22.86
N CYS A 289 22.78 -21.12 -21.69
CA CYS A 289 23.56 -21.60 -20.54
C CYS A 289 23.07 -22.98 -20.07
N GLY A 290 21.76 -23.21 -20.06
CA GLY A 290 21.17 -24.52 -19.76
C GLY A 290 21.60 -25.60 -20.76
N PHE A 291 21.51 -25.30 -22.06
CA PHE A 291 21.96 -26.23 -23.11
C PHE A 291 23.47 -26.45 -23.08
N ALA A 292 24.27 -25.42 -22.82
CA ALA A 292 25.72 -25.53 -22.67
C ALA A 292 26.07 -26.41 -21.46
N ALA A 293 25.38 -26.24 -20.32
CA ALA A 293 25.56 -27.09 -19.15
C ALA A 293 25.20 -28.55 -19.45
N LEU A 294 24.10 -28.80 -20.18
CA LEU A 294 23.70 -30.14 -20.61
C LEU A 294 24.71 -30.77 -21.59
N TYR A 295 25.19 -29.98 -22.56
CA TYR A 295 26.22 -30.40 -23.52
C TYR A 295 27.52 -30.75 -22.81
N ILE A 296 28.00 -29.88 -21.93
CA ILE A 296 29.20 -30.09 -21.10
C ILE A 296 29.01 -31.33 -20.21
N TYR A 297 27.83 -31.51 -19.61
CA TYR A 297 27.52 -32.68 -18.80
C TYR A 297 27.55 -33.99 -19.59
N HIS A 298 26.97 -34.02 -20.80
CA HIS A 298 26.90 -35.23 -21.62
C HIS A 298 28.21 -35.55 -22.35
N TYR A 299 28.88 -34.54 -22.92
CA TYR A 299 30.08 -34.72 -23.75
C TYR A 299 31.38 -34.60 -22.96
N HIS A 300 31.44 -33.73 -21.95
CA HIS A 300 32.61 -33.55 -21.08
C HIS A 300 32.44 -34.18 -19.70
N GLY A 301 31.32 -34.85 -19.42
CA GLY A 301 31.03 -35.47 -18.13
C GLY A 301 32.09 -36.45 -17.64
N GLY A 302 32.82 -37.11 -18.54
CA GLY A 302 33.97 -37.96 -18.18
C GLY A 302 35.14 -37.18 -17.58
N ARG A 303 35.51 -36.05 -18.21
CA ARG A 303 36.59 -35.16 -17.74
C ARG A 303 36.20 -34.41 -16.47
N ILE A 304 34.93 -34.03 -16.35
CA ILE A 304 34.41 -33.35 -15.15
C ILE A 304 34.34 -34.30 -13.96
N LYS A 305 33.92 -35.55 -14.16
CA LYS A 305 33.99 -36.60 -13.12
C LYS A 305 35.43 -36.91 -12.73
N ALA A 306 36.40 -36.78 -13.63
CA ALA A 306 37.83 -36.93 -13.31
C ALA A 306 38.35 -35.73 -12.48
N LEU A 307 38.00 -34.49 -12.87
CA LEU A 307 38.38 -33.27 -12.14
C LEU A 307 37.75 -33.22 -10.74
N MET A 308 36.47 -33.58 -10.59
CA MET A 308 35.81 -33.64 -9.28
C MET A 308 36.39 -34.72 -8.37
N ARG A 309 36.81 -35.87 -8.92
CA ARG A 309 37.51 -36.91 -8.15
C ARG A 309 38.89 -36.44 -7.70
N TRP A 310 39.63 -35.77 -8.58
CA TRP A 310 40.92 -35.17 -8.25
C TRP A 310 40.82 -34.10 -7.15
N ASN A 311 39.82 -33.21 -7.21
CA ASN A 311 39.58 -32.21 -6.15
C ASN A 311 39.17 -32.85 -4.81
N ARG A 312 38.38 -33.94 -4.85
CA ARG A 312 37.97 -34.67 -3.65
C ARG A 312 39.13 -35.45 -3.02
N GLU A 313 40.01 -36.03 -3.83
CA GLU A 313 41.25 -36.69 -3.37
C GLU A 313 42.25 -35.69 -2.78
N LYS A 314 42.32 -34.47 -3.33
CA LYS A 314 43.16 -33.38 -2.80
C LYS A 314 42.64 -32.85 -1.46
N ALA A 315 41.31 -32.75 -1.30
CA ALA A 315 40.69 -32.40 -0.02
C ALA A 315 40.91 -33.48 1.05
N GLN A 316 40.96 -34.76 0.66
CA GLN A 316 41.16 -35.87 1.58
C GLN A 316 42.63 -36.05 2.00
N LYS A 317 43.60 -35.73 1.12
CA LYS A 317 45.04 -35.73 1.44
C LYS A 317 45.46 -34.60 2.39
N ASN A 318 44.76 -33.47 2.40
CA ASN A 318 45.05 -32.37 3.33
C ASN A 318 44.44 -32.56 4.73
N GLY A 319 43.69 -33.64 4.97
CA GLY A 319 43.01 -33.92 6.25
C GLY A 319 43.67 -34.99 7.13
N THR A 320 44.81 -35.55 6.73
CA THR A 320 45.51 -36.63 7.47
C THR A 320 46.96 -36.26 7.76
N HIS A 321 47.17 -35.27 8.62
CA HIS A 321 48.39 -35.14 9.43
C HIS A 321 47.97 -34.66 10.83
N ALA A 322 47.72 -35.61 11.71
CA ALA A 322 47.72 -35.41 13.16
C ALA A 322 48.26 -36.71 13.78
N ASP A 323 49.46 -36.60 14.35
CA ASP A 323 50.23 -37.69 14.98
C ASP A 323 49.53 -38.26 16.23
N PRO A 324 49.82 -39.53 16.63
CA PRO A 324 49.24 -40.14 17.81
C PRO A 324 49.95 -39.68 19.11
N PRO A 325 49.27 -39.60 20.27
CA PRO A 325 49.90 -39.16 21.51
C PRO A 325 50.58 -40.31 22.25
N SER A 326 51.75 -40.03 22.84
CA SER A 326 52.36 -40.82 23.92
C SER A 326 52.00 -40.20 25.30
N PRO A 327 51.99 -40.98 26.40
CA PRO A 327 51.40 -40.54 27.66
C PRO A 327 52.47 -40.06 28.65
N THR A 328 52.36 -38.84 29.18
CA THR A 328 52.87 -38.52 30.52
C THR A 328 52.27 -37.23 31.09
N THR A 329 51.54 -37.43 32.20
CA THR A 329 51.44 -36.63 33.44
C THR A 329 52.08 -35.23 33.48
N VAL A 330 51.34 -34.23 33.99
CA VAL A 330 51.68 -33.37 35.17
C VAL A 330 50.78 -32.11 35.27
N THR A 331 50.10 -32.01 36.42
CA THR A 331 49.63 -30.86 37.25
C THR A 331 48.79 -29.68 36.71
N VAL A 332 47.52 -29.67 37.18
CA VAL A 332 46.80 -28.63 37.95
C VAL A 332 47.40 -27.21 38.03
N SER A 333 46.61 -26.19 37.65
CA SER A 333 46.25 -25.01 38.47
C SER A 333 45.16 -24.16 37.80
N ASP A 334 44.21 -23.73 38.64
CA ASP A 334 42.94 -23.05 38.36
C ASP A 334 43.05 -21.61 37.82
N VAL A 335 42.06 -21.18 37.00
CA VAL A 335 41.32 -19.91 37.18
C VAL A 335 39.89 -20.07 36.63
N GLU A 336 38.94 -19.80 37.50
CA GLU A 336 37.49 -19.86 37.39
C GLU A 336 36.88 -18.62 36.70
N ALA A 337 35.86 -18.79 35.84
CA ALA A 337 34.82 -17.77 35.60
C ALA A 337 33.64 -18.30 34.74
N ASN A 338 32.57 -18.69 35.43
CA ASN A 338 31.15 -18.62 35.06
C ASN A 338 30.74 -18.35 33.60
N ALA A 339 30.14 -19.35 32.95
CA ALA A 339 29.17 -19.17 31.85
C ALA A 339 27.97 -20.13 32.04
N PRO A 340 26.72 -19.72 31.72
CA PRO A 340 25.52 -20.49 32.08
C PRO A 340 25.36 -21.73 31.19
N VAL A 341 25.00 -22.85 31.81
CA VAL A 341 24.66 -24.12 31.14
C VAL A 341 23.28 -24.01 30.46
N PRO A 342 23.16 -24.22 29.14
CA PRO A 342 21.85 -24.30 28.50
C PRO A 342 21.14 -25.63 28.84
N PRO A 343 19.81 -25.65 29.03
CA PRO A 343 19.07 -26.86 29.36
C PRO A 343 19.04 -27.86 28.20
N PRO A 344 18.92 -29.18 28.49
CA PRO A 344 18.95 -30.22 27.47
C PRO A 344 17.71 -30.16 26.57
N ARG A 345 17.96 -30.07 25.26
CA ARG A 345 16.94 -30.09 24.20
C ARG A 345 16.34 -31.49 24.08
N THR A 346 15.06 -31.65 24.43
CA THR A 346 14.31 -32.88 24.19
C THR A 346 14.10 -33.09 22.68
N LYS A 347 14.32 -34.33 22.21
CA LYS A 347 14.14 -34.77 20.83
C LYS A 347 12.64 -34.71 20.46
N ARG A 348 12.31 -33.97 19.40
CA ARG A 348 10.97 -33.95 18.80
C ARG A 348 10.71 -35.29 18.10
N ILE A 349 9.74 -36.05 18.60
CA ILE A 349 9.19 -37.23 17.93
C ILE A 349 8.31 -36.72 16.77
N SER A 350 8.78 -36.92 15.54
CA SER A 350 7.97 -36.80 14.33
C SER A 350 7.54 -38.20 13.90
N ASN A 351 6.24 -38.49 13.97
CA ASN A 351 5.46 -39.34 13.06
C ASN A 351 4.27 -39.98 13.80
N GLN A 352 3.15 -39.27 13.82
CA GLN A 352 1.79 -39.83 13.72
C GLN A 352 0.83 -38.65 13.74
N PHE A 353 0.37 -38.23 12.56
CA PHE A 353 -0.92 -37.58 12.28
C PHE A 353 -0.93 -37.29 10.77
N ARG A 354 -1.06 -38.36 10.00
CA ARG A 354 -1.65 -38.34 8.67
C ARG A 354 -2.77 -39.37 8.74
N ASP A 355 -3.96 -38.87 9.00
CA ASP A 355 -5.21 -39.28 8.36
C ASP A 355 -6.34 -38.50 9.04
N ILE A 356 -7.38 -38.22 8.24
CA ILE A 356 -8.58 -37.42 8.54
C ILE A 356 -8.43 -35.93 8.20
N ASP A 357 -8.59 -35.62 6.92
CA ASP A 357 -9.57 -34.60 6.49
C ASP A 357 -9.70 -34.63 4.96
N ALA A 358 -10.55 -35.54 4.47
CA ALA A 358 -11.02 -35.58 3.08
C ALA A 358 -12.34 -36.36 2.98
N GLN A 359 -13.41 -35.79 3.55
CA GLN A 359 -14.85 -36.03 3.28
C GLN A 359 -15.56 -35.18 4.35
N GLU A 360 -16.48 -34.27 4.09
CA GLU A 360 -17.56 -34.29 3.11
C GLU A 360 -18.15 -32.88 3.07
N SER A 361 -18.43 -32.36 1.88
CA SER A 361 -19.35 -31.25 1.68
C SER A 361 -20.73 -31.82 1.31
N SER A 362 -21.78 -31.14 1.75
CA SER A 362 -23.20 -31.22 1.33
C SER A 362 -24.12 -32.21 2.08
N VAL A 363 -25.15 -31.69 2.75
CA VAL A 363 -26.57 -31.69 2.30
C VAL A 363 -27.48 -31.19 3.45
N LEU A 364 -28.53 -30.47 3.03
CA LEU A 364 -29.60 -29.83 3.79
C LEU A 364 -30.53 -30.76 4.60
N SER A 365 -31.23 -30.11 5.54
CA SER A 365 -32.65 -30.33 5.94
C SER A 365 -32.96 -31.28 7.09
N GLY A 366 -33.86 -30.84 7.99
CA GLY A 366 -34.75 -31.74 8.71
C GLY A 366 -34.91 -31.54 10.23
N SER A 367 -35.88 -30.71 10.63
CA SER A 367 -36.86 -30.86 11.73
C SER A 367 -36.61 -31.87 12.87
N ASN A 368 -36.72 -31.41 14.13
CA ASN A 368 -37.77 -31.85 15.09
C ASN A 368 -37.68 -31.17 16.49
N LYS A 369 -38.82 -30.63 16.97
CA LYS A 369 -39.56 -30.91 18.25
C LYS A 369 -38.73 -31.26 19.50
N ARG A 370 -39.01 -30.85 20.75
CA ARG A 370 -40.13 -30.19 21.47
C ARG A 370 -39.71 -30.15 22.96
N GLN A 371 -40.03 -29.12 23.74
CA GLN A 371 -40.75 -29.23 25.04
C GLN A 371 -40.87 -27.89 25.78
N SER A 372 -42.10 -27.64 26.22
CA SER A 372 -42.63 -26.48 26.96
C SER A 372 -42.28 -26.53 28.46
N PRO A 373 -42.60 -25.48 29.22
CA PRO A 373 -43.80 -25.53 30.10
C PRO A 373 -44.66 -24.24 29.97
N LEU A 374 -45.96 -24.34 29.71
CA LEU A 374 -47.12 -24.47 30.62
C LEU A 374 -47.63 -23.13 31.21
N ASP A 375 -48.83 -22.79 30.74
CA ASP A 375 -49.74 -21.71 31.10
C ASP A 375 -50.22 -21.75 32.57
N ILE A 376 -50.55 -20.57 33.11
CA ILE A 376 -51.81 -20.34 33.83
C ILE A 376 -52.36 -18.98 33.40
N GLY A 377 -53.49 -18.98 32.70
CA GLY A 377 -54.27 -17.77 32.41
C GLY A 377 -55.44 -17.61 33.36
N VAL A 378 -55.92 -16.36 33.54
CA VAL A 378 -57.34 -16.06 33.83
C VAL A 378 -57.73 -14.77 33.12
N ASN A 379 -58.90 -14.84 32.51
CA ASN A 379 -59.59 -13.88 31.65
C ASN A 379 -60.61 -13.05 32.47
N ARG A 380 -60.81 -11.74 32.19
CA ARG A 380 -62.12 -11.05 32.16
C ARG A 380 -62.04 -9.55 31.76
N LYS A 381 -62.79 -9.20 30.71
CA LYS A 381 -63.35 -7.91 30.21
C LYS A 381 -64.00 -7.00 31.28
N PRO A 382 -64.61 -5.81 30.96
CA PRO A 382 -64.31 -4.74 29.97
C PRO A 382 -64.56 -3.27 30.50
N SER A 383 -64.36 -2.27 29.62
CA SER A 383 -65.12 -0.98 29.47
C SER A 383 -64.98 0.20 30.45
N GLY A 384 -64.94 1.42 29.88
CA GLY A 384 -65.15 2.75 30.49
C GLY A 384 -64.10 3.76 30.00
N ARG A 385 -64.40 4.71 29.09
CA ARG A 385 -64.76 6.15 29.36
C ARG A 385 -63.75 6.83 30.30
N ASP A 386 -63.09 7.94 29.98
CA ASP A 386 -63.39 9.08 29.11
C ASP A 386 -62.18 9.57 28.29
#